data_AF-A0A3C0KDB3-F1
#
_entry.id   AF-A0A3C0KDB3-F1
#
_cell.length_a   1.000
_cell.length_b   1.000
_cell.length_c   1.000
_cell.angle_alpha   90.00
_cell.angle_beta   90.00
_cell.angle_gamma   90.00
#
_symmetry.space_group_name_H-M   'P 1'
#
loop_
_entity.id
_entity.type
_entity.pdbx_description
1 polymer ?
#
loop_
_entity_poly.entity_id
_entity_poly.type
_entity_poly.pdbx_seq_one_letter_code
_entity_poly.pdbx_strand_id
1 'polypeptide(L)'
;ITLDPKDRMPGQQPYQGVVPLVDGRGRSLEKLSDVIEHYMLQSEQLDTKLVLAADDRIAAGLLIQRIPLQGKGNLSGESAVRREEDQLGQNEDYNRIATLAASLQREELLTLDVDTILRRLFWEEDVRRFEPLKGEQGPHFACTCSRERVSGMLRSLGEQEVASILTEQGQVEVSCDFCGTQYRFDPVDAAQVFLQAAAQPQGPSR
;
A
#
# COMPACT_ATOMS: atom_id res chain seq x y z
N ILE A 1 -4.30 -5.31 -6.74
CA ILE A 1 -3.37 -4.28 -6.21
C ILE A 1 -3.04 -3.32 -7.35
N THR A 2 -3.10 -2.01 -7.11
CA THR A 2 -2.72 -0.98 -8.09
C THR A 2 -1.52 -0.22 -7.55
N LEU A 3 -0.47 -0.11 -8.36
CA LEU A 3 0.75 0.63 -8.04
C LEU A 3 0.87 1.81 -9.00
N ASP A 4 0.76 3.02 -8.45
CA ASP A 4 0.86 4.28 -9.19
C ASP A 4 2.05 5.10 -8.69
N PRO A 5 3.20 5.09 -9.39
CA PRO A 5 4.40 5.79 -8.94
C PRO A 5 4.23 7.32 -9.03
N LYS A 6 4.80 8.07 -8.08
CA LYS A 6 4.73 9.54 -8.07
C LYS A 6 5.33 10.18 -9.32
N ASP A 7 6.39 9.59 -9.86
CA ASP A 7 7.13 10.08 -11.04
C ASP A 7 6.64 9.46 -12.35
N ARG A 8 5.36 9.09 -12.43
CA ARG A 8 4.76 8.48 -13.62
C ARG A 8 4.86 9.41 -14.83
N MET A 9 5.43 8.90 -15.93
CA MET A 9 5.54 9.68 -17.17
C MET A 9 4.15 9.86 -17.83
N PRO A 10 3.91 10.98 -18.54
CA PRO A 10 2.68 11.16 -19.30
C PRO A 10 2.42 9.99 -20.26
N GLY A 11 1.24 9.36 -20.15
CA GLY A 11 0.84 8.20 -20.96
C GLY A 11 1.22 6.84 -20.40
N GLN A 12 2.03 6.77 -19.34
CA GLN A 12 2.30 5.51 -18.64
C GLN A 12 1.08 5.11 -17.81
N GLN A 13 0.62 3.87 -17.97
CA GLN A 13 -0.47 3.31 -17.17
C GLN A 13 0.06 2.83 -15.81
N PRO A 14 -0.72 2.97 -14.73
CA PRO A 14 -0.38 2.36 -13.45
C PRO A 14 -0.33 0.84 -13.61
N TYR A 15 0.55 0.19 -12.85
CA TYR A 15 0.56 -1.26 -12.80
C TYR A 15 -0.65 -1.73 -12.00
N GLN A 16 -1.40 -2.68 -12.55
CA GLN A 16 -2.56 -3.27 -11.89
C GLN A 16 -2.51 -4.78 -12.00
N GLY A 17 -2.40 -5.45 -10.85
CA GLY A 17 -2.57 -6.89 -10.73
C GLY A 17 -3.92 -7.22 -10.08
N VAL A 18 -4.65 -8.18 -10.63
CA VAL A 18 -5.93 -8.65 -10.07
C VAL A 18 -5.88 -10.16 -9.97
N VAL A 19 -6.24 -10.67 -8.79
CA VAL A 19 -6.35 -12.10 -8.52
C VAL A 19 -7.74 -12.40 -7.96
N PRO A 20 -8.30 -13.58 -8.25
CA PRO A 20 -9.55 -13.99 -7.62
C PRO A 20 -9.37 -14.20 -6.12
N LEU A 21 -10.44 -13.96 -5.35
CA LEU A 21 -10.45 -14.16 -3.89
C LEU A 21 -10.75 -15.62 -3.52
N VAL A 22 -10.28 -16.56 -4.34
CA VAL A 22 -10.40 -18.00 -4.09
C VAL A 22 -9.04 -18.67 -4.17
N ASP A 23 -8.84 -19.72 -3.37
CA ASP A 23 -7.64 -20.53 -3.41
C ASP A 23 -7.61 -21.43 -4.66
N GLY A 24 -6.49 -22.15 -4.86
CA GLY A 24 -6.33 -23.09 -5.98
C GLY A 24 -7.29 -24.28 -5.97
N ARG A 25 -8.13 -24.44 -4.93
CA ARG A 25 -9.20 -25.44 -4.82
C ARG A 25 -10.59 -24.83 -4.95
N GLY A 26 -10.69 -23.53 -5.26
CA GLY A 26 -11.96 -22.81 -5.44
C GLY A 26 -12.64 -22.38 -4.14
N ARG A 27 -11.96 -22.45 -2.98
CA ARG A 27 -12.51 -21.99 -1.70
C ARG A 27 -12.25 -20.51 -1.50
N SER A 28 -13.20 -19.78 -0.91
CA SER A 28 -13.04 -18.35 -0.66
C SER A 28 -11.91 -18.07 0.36
N LEU A 29 -11.08 -17.08 0.04
CA LEU A 29 -10.06 -16.54 0.95
C LEU A 29 -10.71 -15.45 1.80
N GLU A 30 -10.91 -15.74 3.09
CA GLU A 30 -11.60 -14.82 4.01
C GLU A 30 -10.64 -13.85 4.71
N LYS A 31 -9.37 -14.23 4.87
CA LYS A 31 -8.37 -13.42 5.54
C LYS A 31 -7.59 -12.57 4.54
N LEU A 32 -7.44 -11.28 4.85
CA LEU A 32 -6.63 -10.37 4.05
C LEU A 32 -5.18 -10.86 3.89
N SER A 33 -4.62 -11.48 4.93
CA SER A 33 -3.28 -12.10 4.85
C SER A 33 -3.20 -13.10 3.72
N ASP A 34 -4.17 -14.01 3.63
CA ASP A 34 -4.19 -15.11 2.68
C ASP A 34 -4.44 -14.60 1.26
N VAL A 35 -5.24 -13.54 1.12
CA VAL A 35 -5.46 -12.84 -0.17
C VAL A 35 -4.16 -12.20 -0.67
N ILE A 36 -3.41 -11.52 0.21
CA ILE A 36 -2.15 -10.88 -0.18
C ILE A 36 -1.08 -11.94 -0.48
N GLU A 37 -0.98 -13.00 0.33
CA GLU A 37 -0.11 -14.15 0.04
C GLU A 37 -0.43 -14.76 -1.33
N HIS A 38 -1.72 -14.97 -1.62
CA HIS A 38 -2.18 -15.48 -2.91
C HIS A 38 -1.81 -14.53 -4.06
N TYR A 39 -1.99 -13.22 -3.88
CA TYR A 39 -1.58 -12.21 -4.85
C TYR A 39 -0.09 -12.28 -5.15
N MET A 40 0.76 -12.29 -4.11
CA MET A 40 2.22 -12.34 -4.27
C MET A 40 2.66 -13.61 -4.99
N LEU A 41 2.03 -14.75 -4.69
CA LEU A 41 2.32 -16.01 -5.35
C LEU A 41 1.93 -15.99 -6.84
N GLN A 42 0.73 -15.51 -7.17
CA GLN A 42 0.17 -15.59 -8.53
C GLN A 42 0.64 -14.48 -9.47
N SER A 43 0.76 -13.25 -8.97
CA SER A 43 1.09 -12.07 -9.79
C SER A 43 2.58 -11.73 -9.75
N GLU A 44 3.20 -11.80 -8.57
CA GLU A 44 4.61 -11.41 -8.39
C GLU A 44 5.58 -12.59 -8.45
N GLN A 45 5.08 -13.83 -8.36
CA GLN A 45 5.89 -15.05 -8.25
C GLN A 45 6.88 -14.98 -7.08
N LEU A 46 6.40 -14.53 -5.92
CA LEU A 46 7.18 -14.42 -4.70
C LEU A 46 6.58 -15.26 -3.59
N ASP A 47 7.40 -16.18 -3.05
CA ASP A 47 7.08 -16.90 -1.82
C ASP A 47 6.97 -15.89 -0.66
N THR A 48 5.74 -15.67 -0.19
CA THR A 48 5.42 -14.67 0.85
C THR A 48 4.55 -15.29 1.94
N LYS A 49 4.90 -15.02 3.20
CA LYS A 49 4.08 -15.30 4.38
C LYS A 49 3.74 -13.98 5.08
N LEU A 50 2.47 -13.81 5.43
CA LEU A 50 1.96 -12.61 6.07
C LEU A 50 1.13 -12.99 7.31
N VAL A 51 1.53 -12.47 8.46
CA VAL A 51 0.76 -12.57 9.71
C VAL A 51 0.31 -11.17 10.08
N LEU A 52 -1.00 -10.98 10.24
CA LEU A 52 -1.60 -9.68 10.56
C LEU A 52 -2.44 -9.79 11.82
N ALA A 53 -2.35 -8.79 12.69
CA ALA A 53 -3.21 -8.63 13.85
C ALA A 53 -3.55 -7.14 14.04
N ALA A 54 -4.78 -6.86 14.46
CA ALA A 54 -5.18 -5.51 14.83
C ALA A 54 -6.25 -5.53 15.91
N ASP A 55 -6.18 -4.60 16.86
CA ASP A 55 -7.20 -4.28 17.85
C ASP A 55 -7.57 -2.79 17.81
N ASP A 56 -8.30 -2.30 18.82
CA ASP A 56 -8.77 -0.89 18.88
C ASP A 56 -7.63 0.13 19.00
N ARG A 57 -6.39 -0.30 19.24
CA ARG A 57 -5.24 0.58 19.52
C ARG A 57 -4.09 0.38 18.56
N ILE A 58 -3.85 -0.85 18.11
CA ILE A 58 -2.65 -1.25 17.38
C ILE A 58 -3.05 -2.11 16.19
N ALA A 59 -2.42 -1.85 15.04
CA ALA A 59 -2.37 -2.76 13.91
C ALA A 59 -0.91 -3.12 13.64
N ALA A 60 -0.60 -4.41 13.60
CA ALA A 60 0.75 -4.94 13.45
C ALA A 60 0.77 -6.11 12.46
N GLY A 61 1.93 -6.34 11.86
CA GLY A 61 2.12 -7.41 10.89
C GLY A 61 3.57 -7.88 10.79
N LEU A 62 3.73 -9.14 10.44
CA LEU A 62 5.01 -9.76 10.07
C LEU A 62 4.91 -10.25 8.63
N LEU A 63 5.82 -9.79 7.78
CA LEU A 63 5.97 -10.24 6.40
C LEU A 63 7.31 -10.97 6.26
N ILE A 64 7.26 -12.22 5.81
CA ILE A 64 8.44 -12.99 5.38
C ILE A 64 8.34 -13.10 3.87
N GLN A 65 9.38 -12.69 3.16
CA GLN A 65 9.45 -12.79 1.71
C GLN A 65 10.81 -13.30 1.28
N ARG A 66 10.80 -14.30 0.40
CA ARG A 66 12.04 -14.80 -0.21
C ARG A 66 12.54 -13.80 -1.25
N ILE A 67 13.81 -13.44 -1.14
CA ILE A 67 14.50 -12.66 -2.16
C ILE A 67 15.08 -13.62 -3.20
N PRO A 68 14.82 -13.44 -4.51
CA PRO A 68 15.40 -14.30 -5.53
C PRO A 68 16.93 -14.21 -5.51
N LEU A 69 17.62 -15.36 -5.61
CA LEU A 69 19.09 -15.41 -5.63
C LEU A 69 19.69 -14.90 -6.94
N GLN A 70 18.91 -14.77 -8.01
CA GLN A 70 19.33 -14.22 -9.30
C GLN A 70 18.84 -12.78 -9.49
N GLY A 71 19.77 -11.86 -9.75
CA GLY A 71 19.50 -10.45 -10.01
C GLY A 71 20.81 -9.68 -10.21
N LYS A 72 20.77 -8.53 -10.90
CA LYS A 72 21.95 -7.71 -11.26
C LYS A 72 22.79 -7.19 -10.07
N GLY A 73 22.43 -7.49 -8.82
CA GLY A 73 23.17 -7.16 -7.60
C GLY A 73 23.59 -8.36 -6.73
N ASN A 74 23.27 -9.60 -7.12
CA ASN A 74 23.54 -10.78 -6.29
C ASN A 74 24.85 -11.45 -6.74
N LEU A 75 25.91 -11.27 -5.94
CA LEU A 75 27.28 -11.73 -6.22
C LEU A 75 27.54 -13.22 -5.91
N SER A 76 26.51 -14.01 -5.59
CA SER A 76 26.68 -15.36 -5.02
C SER A 76 26.11 -16.53 -5.85
N GLY A 77 25.89 -16.33 -7.15
CA GLY A 77 25.13 -17.24 -8.02
C GLY A 77 25.87 -18.43 -8.66
N GLU A 78 26.80 -19.12 -7.98
CA GLU A 78 27.68 -20.09 -8.65
C GLU A 78 27.49 -21.60 -8.36
N SER A 79 26.46 -22.04 -7.62
CA SER A 79 26.23 -23.50 -7.44
C SER A 79 24.95 -23.99 -8.12
N ALA A 80 25.05 -25.10 -8.85
CA ALA A 80 23.94 -25.72 -9.57
C ALA A 80 22.87 -26.33 -8.63
N VAL A 81 23.25 -26.75 -7.42
CA VAL A 81 22.35 -27.34 -6.41
C VAL A 81 21.34 -26.31 -5.89
N ARG A 82 21.77 -25.05 -5.70
CA ARG A 82 20.89 -23.94 -5.29
C ARG A 82 19.86 -23.53 -6.35
N ARG A 83 19.99 -23.98 -7.60
CA ARG A 83 19.04 -23.64 -8.68
C ARG A 83 17.75 -24.46 -8.60
N GLU A 84 17.79 -25.67 -8.05
CA GLU A 84 16.59 -26.49 -7.85
C GLU A 84 15.81 -26.00 -6.62
N GLU A 85 16.51 -25.66 -5.53
CA GLU A 85 15.92 -25.03 -4.32
C GLU A 85 15.41 -23.60 -4.56
N ASP A 86 15.73 -22.97 -5.69
CA ASP A 86 15.24 -21.65 -6.07
C ASP A 86 13.82 -21.68 -6.69
N GLN A 87 13.27 -22.87 -6.96
CA GLN A 87 11.90 -23.03 -7.46
C GLN A 87 10.86 -22.65 -6.40
N LEU A 88 9.80 -21.97 -6.84
CA LEU A 88 8.68 -21.56 -6.00
C LEU A 88 8.11 -22.74 -5.19
N GLY A 89 7.96 -22.56 -3.87
CA GLY A 89 7.42 -23.58 -2.97
C GLY A 89 8.33 -24.79 -2.67
N GLN A 90 9.54 -24.88 -3.24
CA GLN A 90 10.48 -26.00 -3.03
C GLN A 90 11.68 -25.63 -2.14
N ASN A 91 11.70 -24.41 -1.60
CA ASN A 91 12.78 -23.95 -0.76
C ASN A 91 12.51 -24.32 0.72
N GLU A 92 13.21 -25.34 1.21
CA GLU A 92 13.08 -25.84 2.59
C GLU A 92 13.40 -24.76 3.64
N ASP A 93 14.39 -23.88 3.38
CA ASP A 93 14.75 -22.80 4.29
C ASP A 93 13.60 -21.80 4.44
N TYR A 94 13.04 -21.33 3.33
CA TYR A 94 11.87 -20.44 3.36
C TYR A 94 10.69 -21.12 4.03
N ASN A 95 10.37 -22.37 3.68
CA ASN A 95 9.23 -23.10 4.25
C ASN A 95 9.34 -23.21 5.77
N ARG A 96 10.55 -23.43 6.29
CA ARG A 96 10.84 -23.46 7.72
C ARG A 96 10.62 -22.09 8.38
N ILE A 97 11.19 -21.02 7.83
CA ILE A 97 11.00 -19.65 8.36
C ILE A 97 9.53 -19.22 8.29
N ALA A 98 8.84 -19.52 7.20
CA ALA A 98 7.41 -19.25 7.03
C ALA A 98 6.56 -20.03 8.04
N THR A 99 6.91 -21.29 8.34
CA THR A 99 6.24 -22.10 9.36
C THR A 99 6.44 -21.52 10.76
N LEU A 100 7.66 -21.09 11.09
CA LEU A 100 7.95 -20.40 12.35
C LEU A 100 7.12 -19.11 12.45
N ALA A 101 7.14 -18.27 11.41
CA ALA A 101 6.36 -17.04 11.36
C ALA A 101 4.85 -17.30 11.52
N ALA A 102 4.31 -18.35 10.89
CA ALA A 102 2.90 -18.73 10.99
C ALA A 102 2.46 -19.15 12.41
N SER A 103 3.41 -19.53 13.28
CA SER A 103 3.13 -19.88 14.68
C SER A 103 2.92 -18.66 15.58
N LEU A 104 3.22 -17.44 15.10
CA LEU A 104 3.06 -16.19 15.85
C LEU A 104 1.60 -15.94 16.17
N GLN A 105 1.29 -15.79 17.46
CA GLN A 105 -0.07 -15.57 17.93
C GLN A 105 -0.47 -14.09 17.86
N ARG A 106 -1.78 -13.84 17.82
CA ARG A 106 -2.36 -12.50 17.79
C ARG A 106 -1.93 -11.67 19.00
N GLU A 107 -2.02 -12.25 20.19
CA GLU A 107 -1.70 -11.58 21.45
C GLU A 107 -0.22 -11.19 21.50
N GLU A 108 0.65 -12.06 20.97
CA GLU A 108 2.09 -11.82 20.91
C GLU A 108 2.42 -10.66 19.98
N LEU A 109 1.82 -10.65 18.78
CA LEU A 109 2.03 -9.60 17.78
C LEU A 109 1.53 -8.22 18.24
N LEU A 110 0.52 -8.18 19.12
CA LEU A 110 -0.06 -6.93 19.63
C LEU A 110 0.55 -6.43 20.94
N THR A 111 1.23 -7.29 21.72
CA THR A 111 1.71 -6.94 23.07
C THR A 111 3.22 -6.99 23.25
N LEU A 112 3.94 -7.80 22.46
CA LEU A 112 5.38 -7.94 22.58
C LEU A 112 6.12 -6.94 21.70
N ASP A 113 7.32 -6.57 22.10
CA ASP A 113 8.22 -5.77 21.27
C ASP A 113 8.86 -6.62 20.16
N VAL A 114 9.38 -5.94 19.14
CA VAL A 114 9.95 -6.57 17.94
C VAL A 114 11.16 -7.46 18.27
N ASP A 115 12.04 -7.07 19.20
CA ASP A 115 13.21 -7.88 19.57
C ASP A 115 12.79 -9.20 20.23
N THR A 116 11.79 -9.14 21.10
CA THR A 116 11.22 -10.33 21.74
C THR A 116 10.57 -11.27 20.73
N ILE A 117 9.79 -10.74 19.77
CA ILE A 117 9.17 -11.54 18.70
C ILE A 117 10.24 -12.21 17.83
N LEU A 118 11.21 -11.44 17.33
CA LEU A 118 12.26 -11.97 16.45
C LEU A 118 13.10 -13.03 17.15
N ARG A 119 13.51 -12.79 18.40
CA ARG A 119 14.25 -13.80 19.16
C ARG A 119 13.41 -15.04 19.38
N ARG A 120 12.14 -14.92 19.75
CA ARG A 120 11.28 -16.08 19.99
C ARG A 120 11.09 -16.94 18.74
N LEU A 121 10.88 -16.31 17.58
CA LEU A 121 10.62 -17.02 16.32
C LEU A 121 11.90 -17.58 15.69
N PHE A 122 13.02 -16.86 15.79
CA PHE A 122 14.21 -17.09 14.97
C PHE A 122 15.51 -17.16 15.78
N TRP A 123 15.46 -17.67 17.02
CA TRP A 123 16.65 -17.75 17.89
C TRP A 123 17.77 -18.64 17.34
N GLU A 124 17.45 -19.63 16.51
CA GLU A 124 18.43 -20.51 15.85
C GLU A 124 18.98 -19.91 14.54
N GLU A 125 18.43 -18.78 14.06
CA GLU A 125 18.78 -18.18 12.77
C GLU A 125 19.81 -17.06 12.90
N ASP A 126 20.63 -16.88 11.86
CA ASP A 126 21.48 -15.69 11.71
C ASP A 126 20.64 -14.49 11.23
N VAL A 127 20.00 -13.80 12.18
CA VAL A 127 19.16 -12.62 11.89
C VAL A 127 19.99 -11.35 11.90
N ARG A 128 20.10 -10.70 10.73
CA ARG A 128 20.63 -9.34 10.61
C ARG A 128 19.53 -8.31 10.77
N ARG A 129 19.63 -7.49 11.82
CA ARG A 129 18.67 -6.42 12.11
C ARG A 129 19.13 -5.09 11.53
N PHE A 130 18.25 -4.44 10.79
CA PHE A 130 18.42 -3.06 10.33
C PHE A 130 17.74 -2.10 11.31
N GLU A 131 18.21 -0.85 11.35
CA GLU A 131 17.57 0.18 12.15
C GLU A 131 16.16 0.47 11.59
N PRO A 132 15.12 0.45 12.43
CA PRO A 132 13.77 0.75 11.96
C PRO A 132 13.68 2.21 11.55
N LEU A 133 13.00 2.47 10.43
CA LEU A 133 12.64 3.83 10.03
C LEU A 133 11.69 4.44 11.07
N LYS A 134 11.99 5.66 11.53
CA LYS A 134 11.23 6.37 12.57
C LYS A 134 10.80 7.75 12.10
N GLY A 135 9.75 8.29 12.73
CA GLY A 135 9.23 9.62 12.43
C GLY A 135 8.70 9.72 11.00
N GLU A 136 9.01 10.82 10.32
CA GLU A 136 8.57 11.08 8.94
C GLU A 136 9.10 10.08 7.91
N GLN A 137 10.21 9.40 8.21
CA GLN A 137 10.78 8.38 7.33
C GLN A 137 10.15 7.00 7.54
N GLY A 138 9.46 6.79 8.67
CA GLY A 138 8.76 5.54 8.98
C GLY A 138 7.35 5.50 8.39
N PRO A 139 6.67 4.34 8.45
CA PRO A 139 5.26 4.25 8.09
C PRO A 139 4.42 5.19 8.96
N HIS A 140 3.72 6.11 8.31
CA HIS A 140 2.80 7.03 8.95
C HIS A 140 1.60 7.27 8.03
N PHE A 141 0.47 7.66 8.62
CA PHE A 141 -0.68 8.05 7.83
C PHE A 141 -0.35 9.34 7.06
N ALA A 142 -0.52 9.29 5.73
CA ALA A 142 -0.31 10.42 4.86
C ALA A 142 -1.42 10.49 3.82
N CYS A 143 -2.19 11.58 3.82
CA CYS A 143 -3.14 11.87 2.76
C CYS A 143 -2.60 13.01 1.90
N THR A 144 -2.86 12.94 0.60
CA THR A 144 -2.40 13.95 -0.36
C THR A 144 -3.50 14.95 -0.74
N CYS A 145 -4.68 14.88 -0.13
CA CYS A 145 -5.73 15.87 -0.33
C CYS A 145 -5.23 17.27 0.04
N SER A 146 -5.66 18.28 -0.70
CA SER A 146 -5.38 19.69 -0.38
C SER A 146 -6.48 20.58 -0.93
N ARG A 147 -6.57 21.81 -0.41
CA ARG A 147 -7.57 22.79 -0.88
C ARG A 147 -7.37 23.12 -2.36
N GLU A 148 -6.14 23.11 -2.85
CA GLU A 148 -5.81 23.33 -4.27
C GLU A 148 -6.35 22.21 -5.15
N ARG A 149 -6.20 20.94 -4.73
CA ARG A 149 -6.75 19.81 -5.49
C ARG A 149 -8.27 19.82 -5.51
N VAL A 150 -8.90 20.12 -4.37
CA VAL A 150 -10.36 20.28 -4.31
C VAL A 150 -10.81 21.45 -5.19
N SER A 151 -10.08 22.57 -5.20
CA SER A 151 -10.34 23.69 -6.11
C SER A 151 -10.24 23.27 -7.58
N GLY A 152 -9.26 22.44 -7.95
CA GLY A 152 -9.14 21.89 -9.30
C GLY A 152 -10.32 20.98 -9.67
N MET A 153 -10.81 20.17 -8.73
CA MET A 153 -12.03 19.37 -8.90
C MET A 153 -13.26 20.24 -9.10
N LEU A 154 -13.47 21.28 -8.27
CA LEU A 154 -14.59 22.22 -8.42
C LEU A 154 -14.56 22.94 -9.77
N ARG A 155 -13.38 23.29 -10.28
CA ARG A 155 -13.23 23.83 -11.64
C ARG A 155 -13.69 22.85 -12.72
N SER A 156 -13.36 21.57 -12.57
CA SER A 156 -13.75 20.54 -13.53
C SER A 156 -15.26 20.27 -13.54
N LEU A 157 -15.94 20.50 -12.40
CA LEU A 157 -17.39 20.40 -12.27
C LEU A 157 -18.11 21.55 -13.00
N GLY A 158 -17.51 22.74 -13.00
CA GLY A 158 -17.99 23.91 -13.71
C GLY A 158 -18.71 24.91 -12.80
N GLU A 159 -18.67 26.18 -13.21
CA GLU A 159 -19.17 27.30 -12.40
C GLU A 159 -20.68 27.23 -12.13
N GLN A 160 -21.45 26.80 -13.12
CA GLN A 160 -22.91 26.70 -13.00
C GLN A 160 -23.34 25.70 -11.92
N GLU A 161 -22.68 24.54 -11.87
CA GLU A 161 -22.97 23.50 -10.88
C GLU A 161 -22.51 23.92 -9.47
N VAL A 162 -21.38 24.60 -9.36
CA VAL A 162 -20.94 25.15 -8.08
C VAL A 162 -21.90 26.24 -7.59
N ALA A 163 -22.39 27.10 -8.49
CA ALA A 163 -23.34 28.16 -8.14
C ALA A 163 -24.72 27.64 -7.71
N SER A 164 -25.21 26.55 -8.32
CA SER A 164 -26.47 25.91 -7.89
C SER A 164 -26.35 25.40 -6.45
N ILE A 165 -25.26 24.70 -6.12
CA ILE A 165 -24.99 24.21 -4.76
C ILE A 165 -24.93 25.36 -3.75
N LEU A 166 -24.25 26.46 -4.09
CA LEU A 166 -24.19 27.65 -3.22
C LEU A 166 -25.57 28.27 -3.00
N THR A 167 -26.42 28.28 -4.02
CA THR A 167 -27.79 28.83 -3.91
C THR A 167 -28.65 27.99 -2.98
N GLU A 168 -28.51 26.66 -3.03
CA GLU A 168 -29.29 25.72 -2.23
C GLU A 168 -28.78 25.58 -0.79
N GLN A 169 -27.46 25.53 -0.60
CA GLN A 169 -26.82 25.13 0.66
C GLN A 169 -25.99 26.24 1.32
N GLY A 170 -25.79 27.38 0.65
CA GLY A 170 -25.02 28.53 1.15
C GLY A 170 -23.49 28.34 1.13
N GLN A 171 -23.01 27.10 1.01
CA GLN A 171 -21.59 26.75 0.91
C GLN A 171 -21.43 25.42 0.17
N VAL A 172 -20.24 25.17 -0.38
CA VAL A 172 -19.86 23.85 -0.91
C VAL A 172 -19.00 23.14 0.13
N GLU A 173 -19.40 21.92 0.51
CA GLU A 173 -18.63 21.04 1.39
C GLU A 173 -18.13 19.82 0.61
N VAL A 174 -16.82 19.59 0.65
CA VAL A 174 -16.18 18.41 0.05
C VAL A 174 -15.47 17.63 1.16
N SER A 175 -15.88 16.40 1.36
CA SER A 175 -15.21 15.46 2.26
C SER A 175 -14.20 14.62 1.49
N CYS A 176 -12.98 14.48 2.01
CA CYS A 176 -12.03 13.52 1.46
C CYS A 176 -12.32 12.11 1.98
N ASP A 177 -12.66 11.17 1.09
CA ASP A 177 -12.99 9.78 1.47
C ASP A 177 -11.81 8.99 2.07
N PHE A 178 -10.58 9.49 1.92
CA PHE A 178 -9.39 8.83 2.47
C PHE A 178 -9.04 9.27 3.89
N CYS A 179 -9.11 10.58 4.18
CA CYS A 179 -8.70 11.12 5.49
C CYS A 179 -9.84 11.75 6.29
N GLY A 180 -11.04 11.87 5.72
CA GLY A 180 -12.20 12.50 6.33
C GLY A 180 -12.09 14.02 6.51
N THR A 181 -11.05 14.66 5.97
CA THR A 181 -10.91 16.14 6.05
C THR A 181 -12.04 16.80 5.26
N GLN A 182 -12.72 17.75 5.90
CA GLN A 182 -13.77 18.55 5.29
C GLN A 182 -13.20 19.87 4.75
N TYR A 183 -13.41 20.11 3.46
CA TYR A 183 -13.08 21.36 2.80
C TYR A 183 -14.37 22.14 2.54
N ARG A 184 -14.45 23.35 3.09
CA ARG A 184 -15.59 24.25 2.89
C ARG A 184 -15.19 25.44 2.04
N PHE A 185 -16.06 25.77 1.09
CA PHE A 185 -15.94 26.94 0.21
C PHE A 185 -17.22 27.75 0.36
N ASP A 186 -17.07 28.96 0.89
CA ASP A 186 -18.15 29.95 0.90
C ASP A 186 -18.32 30.59 -0.51
N PRO A 187 -19.30 31.48 -0.72
CA PRO A 187 -19.48 32.13 -2.02
C PRO A 187 -18.24 32.93 -2.51
N VAL A 188 -17.44 33.48 -1.61
CA VAL A 188 -16.24 34.25 -1.94
C VAL A 188 -15.12 33.30 -2.37
N ASP A 189 -14.90 32.24 -1.60
CA ASP A 189 -13.95 31.16 -1.90
C ASP A 189 -14.26 30.53 -3.27
N ALA A 190 -15.52 30.19 -3.51
CA ALA A 190 -15.96 29.57 -4.75
C ALA A 190 -15.74 30.50 -5.95
N ALA A 191 -16.03 31.80 -5.82
CA ALA A 191 -15.72 32.77 -6.87
C ALA A 191 -14.21 32.85 -7.15
N GLN A 192 -13.36 32.81 -6.10
CA GLN A 192 -11.90 32.82 -6.29
C GLN A 192 -11.38 31.60 -7.05
N VAL A 193 -11.98 30.42 -6.87
CA VAL A 193 -11.62 29.19 -7.59
C VAL A 193 -11.72 29.37 -9.11
N PHE A 194 -12.73 30.11 -9.59
CA PHE A 194 -12.96 30.37 -11.01
C PHE A 194 -12.20 31.58 -11.55
N LEU A 195 -11.96 32.61 -10.72
CA LEU A 195 -11.14 33.77 -11.11
C LEU A 195 -9.68 33.37 -11.38
N GLN A 196 -9.11 32.46 -10.58
CA GLN A 196 -7.75 31.96 -10.79
C GLN A 196 -7.61 31.12 -12.08
N ALA A 197 -8.70 30.52 -12.56
CA ALA A 197 -8.71 29.77 -13.82
C ALA A 197 -8.56 30.68 -15.04
N ALA A 198 -9.16 31.88 -15.00
CA ALA A 198 -9.05 32.87 -16.07
C ALA A 198 -7.64 33.47 -16.20
N ALA A 199 -6.79 33.35 -15.17
CA ALA A 199 -5.42 33.85 -15.14
C ALA A 199 -4.37 32.81 -15.60
N GLN A 200 -4.75 31.55 -15.80
CA GLN A 200 -3.85 30.52 -16.35
C GLN A 200 -4.08 30.39 -17.86
N PRO A 201 -3.07 30.63 -18.72
CA PRO A 201 -3.22 30.46 -20.16
C PRO A 201 -3.56 29.00 -20.45
N GLN A 202 -4.61 28.79 -21.25
CA GLN A 202 -5.01 27.48 -21.74
C GLN A 202 -3.83 26.89 -22.53
N GLY A 203 -3.20 25.86 -21.98
CA GLY A 203 -2.21 25.06 -22.70
C GLY A 203 -2.86 24.41 -23.93
N PRO A 204 -2.10 24.22 -25.03
CA PRO A 204 -2.68 23.80 -26.30
C PRO A 204 -3.31 22.41 -26.13
N SER A 205 -4.59 22.32 -26.48
CA SER A 205 -5.32 21.09 -26.68
C SER A 205 -4.55 20.20 -27.68
N ARG A 206 -4.17 18.99 -27.23
CA ARG A 206 -3.70 17.89 -28.07
C ARG A 206 -4.68 16.74 -28.00
#